data_AF-A0A8S9P2A5-F1
#
_entry.id   AF-A0A8S9P2A5-F1
#
_cell.length_a   1.000
_cell.length_b   1.000
_cell.length_c   1.000
_cell.angle_alpha   90.00
_cell.angle_beta   90.00
_cell.angle_gamma   90.00
#
_symmetry.space_group_name_H-M   'P 1'
#
loop_
_entity.id
_entity.type
_entity.pdbx_description
1 polymer ?
#
loop_
_entity_poly.entity_id
_entity_poly.type
_entity_poly.pdbx_seq_one_letter_code
_entity_poly.pdbx_strand_id
1 'polypeptide(L)'
;MPRYSHERNRATENAKSGHEPTVETGEPPSYTDLVRRTHTKKDETFGDYRAEELVTQAEMEATQASNTNSDGSPQSPSATSAPSRILLNQAYLKNAKGKRGHVYGLGSAQYREHAPSARVPASLARNLELELRVSGLETSLQSVTADVSAVKADVRAVKEDVATMNEEFAATRAAITELIQSLRPQANPQQHPPSTQAQDPSTQA
;
A
#
# COMPACT_ATOMS: atom_id res chain seq x y z
N MET A 1 -66.14 35.30 32.07
CA MET A 1 -65.74 35.62 30.68
C MET A 1 -64.41 34.93 30.38
N PRO A 2 -64.40 33.75 29.75
CA PRO A 2 -63.18 33.07 29.31
C PRO A 2 -62.79 33.52 27.90
N ARG A 3 -61.49 33.72 27.62
CA ARG A 3 -60.98 33.95 26.26
C ARG A 3 -60.15 32.75 25.81
N TYR A 4 -60.48 32.34 24.59
CA TYR A 4 -60.04 31.16 23.85
C TYR A 4 -58.53 31.06 23.66
N SER A 5 -58.07 29.81 23.74
CA SER A 5 -56.85 29.21 23.21
C SER A 5 -56.55 29.63 21.77
N HIS A 6 -55.26 29.69 21.42
CA HIS A 6 -54.67 29.18 20.16
C HIS A 6 -53.17 28.98 20.41
N GLU A 7 -52.80 27.75 20.80
CA GLU A 7 -51.51 27.14 20.48
C GLU A 7 -51.12 27.49 19.03
N ARG A 8 -49.95 28.09 18.82
CA ARG A 8 -49.26 27.99 17.53
C ARG A 8 -47.86 27.50 17.77
N ASN A 9 -47.76 26.17 17.72
CA ASN A 9 -46.57 25.39 17.41
C ASN A 9 -45.63 26.15 16.46
N ARG A 10 -44.47 26.53 16.97
CA ARG A 10 -43.29 26.83 16.15
C ARG A 10 -42.20 25.82 16.50
N ALA A 11 -42.56 24.55 16.36
CA ALA A 11 -41.64 23.44 16.37
C ALA A 11 -41.09 23.26 14.94
N THR A 12 -39.76 23.19 14.88
CA THR A 12 -38.99 22.39 13.91
C THR A 12 -39.25 22.62 12.42
N GLU A 13 -38.57 23.61 11.86
CA GLU A 13 -38.25 23.59 10.42
C GLU A 13 -36.81 24.09 10.21
N ASN A 14 -35.87 23.31 10.71
CA ASN A 14 -34.47 23.35 10.25
C ASN A 14 -33.95 21.92 10.17
N ALA A 15 -34.73 21.06 9.51
CA ALA A 15 -34.23 19.82 8.93
C ALA A 15 -33.59 20.16 7.58
N LYS A 16 -32.45 20.86 7.58
CA LYS A 16 -31.60 20.95 6.38
C LYS A 16 -30.75 19.68 6.29
N SER A 17 -31.43 18.65 5.81
CA SER A 17 -30.93 17.53 5.00
C SER A 17 -29.44 17.23 5.14
N GLY A 18 -29.14 16.15 5.87
CA GLY A 18 -27.90 15.38 5.72
C GLY A 18 -27.84 14.68 4.36
N HIS A 19 -27.65 15.46 3.29
CA HIS A 19 -27.28 14.96 1.98
C HIS A 19 -25.94 15.61 1.61
N GLU A 20 -24.88 14.88 1.94
CA GLU A 20 -23.53 15.17 1.52
C GLU A 20 -23.33 14.43 0.19
N PRO A 21 -23.31 15.12 -0.96
CA PRO A 21 -22.88 14.49 -2.19
C PRO A 21 -21.40 14.16 -2.00
N THR A 22 -21.09 12.88 -1.96
CA THR A 22 -19.76 12.36 -2.23
C THR A 22 -19.25 13.07 -3.49
N VAL A 23 -18.05 13.65 -3.41
CA VAL A 23 -17.29 13.98 -4.63
C VAL A 23 -17.28 12.70 -5.48
N GLU A 24 -17.40 12.79 -6.81
CA GLU A 24 -17.60 11.66 -7.75
C GLU A 24 -16.60 10.48 -7.62
N THR A 25 -15.59 10.60 -6.74
CA THR A 25 -14.55 9.62 -6.42
C THR A 25 -14.81 8.77 -5.16
N GLY A 26 -15.89 9.03 -4.39
CA GLY A 26 -16.16 8.32 -3.12
C GLY A 26 -15.26 8.74 -1.94
N GLU A 27 -14.35 9.69 -2.14
CA GLU A 27 -13.49 10.26 -1.10
C GLU A 27 -14.24 11.39 -0.36
N PRO A 28 -14.09 11.52 0.97
CA PRO A 28 -14.66 12.64 1.72
C PRO A 28 -14.06 13.98 1.27
N PRO A 29 -14.87 15.06 1.23
CA PRO A 29 -14.38 16.39 0.86
C PRO A 29 -13.28 16.88 1.80
N SER A 30 -12.38 17.73 1.30
CA SER A 30 -11.38 18.38 2.15
C SER A 30 -12.04 19.41 3.09
N TYR A 31 -11.34 19.79 4.17
CA TYR A 31 -11.80 20.83 5.08
C TYR A 31 -11.94 22.18 4.37
N THR A 32 -11.06 22.47 3.41
CA THR A 32 -11.17 23.66 2.56
C THR A 32 -12.42 23.63 1.69
N ASP A 33 -12.80 22.48 1.13
CA ASP A 33 -14.05 22.32 0.37
C ASP A 33 -15.28 22.53 1.24
N LEU A 34 -15.28 21.95 2.45
CA LEU A 34 -16.36 22.12 3.42
C LEU A 34 -16.55 23.59 3.81
N VAL A 35 -15.44 24.32 3.96
CA VAL A 35 -15.46 25.74 4.33
C VAL A 35 -15.94 26.59 3.17
N ARG A 36 -15.43 26.38 1.95
CA ARG A 36 -15.95 27.03 0.73
C ARG A 36 -17.46 26.80 0.63
N ARG A 37 -17.93 25.57 0.80
CA ARG A 37 -19.37 25.25 0.70
C ARG A 37 -20.25 25.96 1.74
N THR A 38 -19.73 26.26 2.92
CA THR A 38 -20.51 26.86 4.02
C THR A 38 -20.31 28.36 4.17
N HIS A 39 -19.20 28.91 3.68
CA HIS A 39 -18.80 30.31 3.85
C HIS A 39 -18.65 31.06 2.53
N THR A 40 -19.10 30.47 1.42
CA THR A 40 -19.18 31.12 0.11
C THR A 40 -20.63 31.41 -0.25
N LYS A 41 -20.89 32.59 -0.83
CA LYS A 41 -22.20 33.02 -1.32
C LYS A 41 -22.51 32.33 -2.66
N LYS A 42 -23.71 32.57 -3.20
CA LYS A 42 -24.11 32.04 -4.52
C LYS A 42 -23.29 32.58 -5.69
N ASP A 43 -22.59 33.69 -5.49
CA ASP A 43 -21.71 34.34 -6.48
C ASP A 43 -20.25 33.86 -6.38
N GLU A 44 -20.00 32.77 -5.67
CA GLU A 44 -18.68 32.18 -5.43
C GLU A 44 -17.70 33.06 -4.62
N THR A 45 -18.17 34.19 -4.07
CA THR A 45 -17.36 35.02 -3.16
C THR A 45 -17.50 34.55 -1.72
N PHE A 46 -16.40 34.61 -0.95
CA PHE A 46 -16.46 34.35 0.47
C PHE A 46 -17.36 35.39 1.18
N GLY A 47 -18.27 34.90 2.02
CA GLY A 47 -19.10 35.71 2.91
C GLY A 47 -18.36 36.21 4.14
N ASP A 48 -17.17 35.67 4.41
CA ASP A 48 -16.33 36.02 5.55
C ASP A 48 -14.85 35.98 5.17
N TYR A 49 -14.15 37.07 5.45
CA TYR A 49 -12.72 37.24 5.19
C TYR A 49 -11.86 36.19 5.90
N ARG A 50 -12.25 35.78 7.11
CA ARG A 50 -11.49 34.78 7.87
C ARG A 50 -11.55 33.40 7.21
N ALA A 51 -12.69 33.04 6.63
CA ALA A 51 -12.82 31.80 5.87
C ALA A 51 -11.93 31.81 4.61
N GLU A 52 -11.90 32.93 3.89
CA GLU A 52 -11.05 33.13 2.72
C GLU A 52 -9.56 33.01 3.05
N GLU A 53 -9.11 33.71 4.10
CA GLU A 53 -7.72 33.67 4.56
C GLU A 53 -7.28 32.24 4.92
N LEU A 54 -8.08 31.54 5.73
CA LEU A 54 -7.74 30.18 6.18
C LEU A 54 -7.69 29.17 5.03
N VAL A 55 -8.60 29.29 4.06
CA VAL A 55 -8.62 28.40 2.88
C VAL A 55 -7.43 28.70 1.97
N THR A 56 -7.20 29.97 1.67
CA THR A 56 -6.08 30.39 0.80
C THR A 56 -4.74 29.98 1.41
N GLN A 57 -4.56 30.21 2.73
CA GLN A 57 -3.35 29.81 3.43
C GLN A 57 -3.15 28.29 3.44
N ALA A 58 -4.21 27.52 3.68
CA ALA A 58 -4.13 26.06 3.65
C ALA A 58 -3.75 25.53 2.26
N GLU A 59 -4.31 26.09 1.19
CA GLU A 59 -4.00 25.70 -0.19
C GLU A 59 -2.55 26.06 -0.57
N MET A 60 -2.07 27.24 -0.18
CA MET A 60 -0.67 27.62 -0.39
C MET A 60 0.31 26.73 0.39
N GLU A 61 0.05 26.50 1.69
CA GLU A 61 0.89 25.64 2.52
C GLU A 61 0.89 24.19 2.02
N ALA A 62 -0.26 23.66 1.59
CA ALA A 62 -0.36 22.31 1.05
C ALA A 62 0.34 22.17 -0.31
N THR A 63 0.25 23.19 -1.16
CA THR A 63 0.98 23.24 -2.44
C THR A 63 2.50 23.29 -2.21
N GLN A 64 2.94 24.08 -1.23
CA GLN A 64 4.36 24.11 -0.85
C GLN A 64 4.81 22.76 -0.29
N ALA A 65 4.03 22.15 0.61
CA ALA A 65 4.34 20.84 1.19
C ALA A 65 4.39 19.72 0.13
N SER A 66 3.53 19.79 -0.88
CA SER A 66 3.55 18.84 -2.01
C SER A 66 4.80 18.96 -2.88
N ASN A 67 5.49 20.11 -2.85
CA ASN A 67 6.70 20.38 -3.61
C ASN A 67 7.98 20.25 -2.77
N THR A 68 7.89 19.75 -1.54
CA THR A 68 9.04 19.49 -0.68
C THR A 68 9.20 18.01 -0.43
N ASN A 69 10.42 17.49 -0.59
CA ASN A 69 10.74 16.13 -0.21
C ASN A 69 10.69 15.98 1.32
N SER A 70 10.57 14.75 1.82
CA SER A 70 10.62 14.43 3.26
C SER A 70 11.89 14.93 3.96
N ASP A 71 12.97 15.18 3.20
CA ASP A 71 14.26 15.72 3.66
C ASP A 71 14.35 17.26 3.57
N GLY A 72 13.21 17.96 3.38
CA GLY A 72 13.15 19.42 3.29
C GLY A 72 13.73 20.02 2.00
N SER A 73 14.28 19.19 1.12
CA SER A 73 14.78 19.61 -0.19
C SER A 73 13.64 19.94 -1.16
N PRO A 74 13.77 20.99 -1.98
CA PRO A 74 12.77 21.32 -2.99
C PRO A 74 12.69 20.21 -4.05
N GLN A 75 11.48 19.69 -4.28
CA GLN A 75 11.17 18.84 -5.42
C GLN A 75 10.93 19.72 -6.66
N SER A 76 11.27 19.24 -7.85
CA SER A 76 10.89 19.94 -9.08
C SER A 76 9.37 20.16 -9.10
N PRO A 77 8.89 21.40 -9.27
CA PRO A 77 7.46 21.67 -9.22
C PRO A 77 6.80 20.92 -10.37
N SER A 78 5.96 19.93 -10.04
CA SER A 78 5.05 19.34 -11.01
C SER A 78 3.91 20.33 -11.19
N ALA A 79 3.91 21.06 -12.31
CA ALA A 79 3.06 22.23 -12.56
C ALA A 79 1.53 21.98 -12.56
N THR A 80 1.07 20.77 -12.24
CA THR A 80 -0.32 20.35 -12.51
C THR A 80 -0.96 19.52 -11.39
N SER A 81 -0.23 19.06 -10.37
CA SER A 81 -0.88 18.29 -9.30
C SER A 81 -1.43 19.23 -8.23
N ALA A 82 -2.76 19.33 -8.16
CA ALA A 82 -3.40 19.90 -6.98
C ALA A 82 -2.88 19.19 -5.70
N PRO A 83 -2.70 19.90 -4.58
CA PRO A 83 -2.27 19.28 -3.35
C PRO A 83 -3.27 18.21 -2.90
N SER A 84 -2.78 17.14 -2.26
CA SER A 84 -3.66 16.06 -1.79
C SER A 84 -4.62 16.57 -0.71
N ARG A 85 -5.80 15.93 -0.63
CA ARG A 85 -6.81 16.21 0.41
C ARG A 85 -6.20 16.19 1.81
N ILE A 86 -5.32 15.22 2.05
CA ILE A 86 -4.65 15.04 3.34
C ILE A 86 -3.78 16.26 3.69
N LEU A 87 -2.96 16.74 2.75
CA LEU A 87 -2.11 17.92 2.95
C LEU A 87 -2.94 19.18 3.16
N LEU A 88 -4.01 19.36 2.40
CA LEU A 88 -4.98 20.44 2.58
C LEU A 88 -5.58 20.42 3.98
N ASN A 89 -6.02 19.26 4.44
CA ASN A 89 -6.60 19.09 5.78
C ASN A 89 -5.57 19.35 6.88
N GLN A 90 -4.31 18.96 6.67
CA GLN A 90 -3.22 19.18 7.63
C GLN A 90 -2.95 20.68 7.80
N ALA A 91 -2.76 21.38 6.68
CA ALA A 91 -2.53 22.81 6.66
C ALA A 91 -3.72 23.57 7.24
N TYR A 92 -4.95 23.15 6.92
CA TYR A 92 -6.16 23.77 7.46
C TYR A 92 -6.25 23.63 8.98
N LEU A 93 -6.04 22.43 9.54
CA LEU A 93 -6.10 22.20 11.00
C LEU A 93 -5.04 22.98 11.79
N LYS A 94 -3.87 23.22 11.17
CA LYS A 94 -2.79 24.00 11.78
C LYS A 94 -3.25 25.44 12.06
N ASN A 95 -3.98 26.03 11.13
CA ASN A 95 -4.33 27.45 11.12
C ASN A 95 -5.77 27.72 11.63
N ALA A 96 -6.71 26.82 11.41
CA ALA A 96 -8.14 27.04 11.66
C ALA A 96 -8.61 26.72 13.10
N LYS A 97 -7.73 26.77 14.10
CA LYS A 97 -8.10 26.48 15.50
C LYS A 97 -9.09 27.53 16.03
N GLY A 98 -10.28 27.07 16.40
CA GLY A 98 -11.37 27.87 16.95
C GLY A 98 -11.34 27.99 18.47
N LYS A 99 -12.27 28.80 19.01
CA LYS A 99 -12.48 28.90 20.47
C LYS A 99 -13.01 27.58 21.02
N ARG A 100 -12.73 27.29 22.30
CA ARG A 100 -13.25 26.13 23.04
C ARG A 100 -12.92 24.75 22.44
N GLY A 101 -11.87 24.65 21.63
CA GLY A 101 -11.42 23.37 21.08
C GLY A 101 -12.26 22.89 19.91
N HIS A 102 -12.77 23.81 19.09
CA HIS A 102 -13.38 23.55 17.79
C HIS A 102 -12.42 23.94 16.66
N VAL A 103 -12.76 23.58 15.43
CA VAL A 103 -12.11 24.08 14.22
C VAL A 103 -13.09 25.00 13.49
N TYR A 104 -12.58 26.15 13.05
CA TYR A 104 -13.37 27.14 12.34
C TYR A 104 -13.91 26.58 11.02
N GLY A 105 -15.09 27.05 10.61
CA GLY A 105 -15.70 26.72 9.32
C GLY A 105 -16.19 25.29 9.11
N LEU A 106 -15.79 24.33 9.95
CA LEU A 106 -16.17 22.92 9.83
C LEU A 106 -17.57 22.57 10.40
N GLY A 107 -18.18 23.46 11.18
CA GLY A 107 -19.55 23.29 11.68
C GLY A 107 -19.74 21.99 12.47
N SER A 108 -20.78 21.22 12.16
CA SER A 108 -21.04 19.92 12.80
C SER A 108 -20.19 18.77 12.24
N ALA A 109 -19.57 18.95 11.07
CA ALA A 109 -18.77 17.90 10.42
C ALA A 109 -17.56 17.49 11.27
N GLN A 110 -17.02 18.41 12.07
CA GLN A 110 -15.89 18.16 12.97
C GLN A 110 -16.17 17.11 14.07
N TYR A 111 -17.43 16.74 14.30
CA TYR A 111 -17.83 15.76 15.32
C TYR A 111 -18.13 14.36 14.77
N ARG A 112 -18.03 14.14 13.46
CA ARG A 112 -18.46 12.87 12.86
C ARG A 112 -17.64 11.68 13.33
N GLU A 113 -16.33 11.88 13.50
CA GLU A 113 -15.34 10.82 13.78
C GLU A 113 -14.51 11.11 15.04
N HIS A 114 -15.05 11.91 15.98
CA HIS A 114 -14.32 12.27 17.19
C HIS A 114 -14.57 11.27 18.33
N ALA A 115 -13.51 10.86 19.02
CA ALA A 115 -13.67 10.15 20.29
C ALA A 115 -14.25 11.14 21.33
N PRO A 116 -15.32 10.77 22.07
CA PRO A 116 -15.95 11.67 23.05
C PRO A 116 -14.99 12.21 24.12
N SER A 117 -13.90 11.46 24.36
CA SER A 117 -12.91 11.75 25.39
C SER A 117 -11.80 12.72 24.97
N ALA A 118 -11.74 13.15 23.70
CA ALA A 118 -10.67 13.98 23.16
C ALA A 118 -11.18 15.28 22.51
N ARG A 119 -10.38 16.35 22.58
CA ARG A 119 -10.70 17.62 21.89
C ARG A 119 -10.74 17.39 20.37
N VAL A 120 -11.67 18.03 19.68
CA VAL A 120 -11.91 17.85 18.25
C VAL A 120 -10.65 18.07 17.39
N PRO A 121 -9.90 19.18 17.50
CA PRO A 121 -8.69 19.38 16.69
C PRO A 121 -7.63 18.29 16.86
N ALA A 122 -7.47 17.77 18.08
CA ALA A 122 -6.50 16.71 18.35
C ALA A 122 -6.95 15.37 17.75
N SER A 123 -8.24 15.07 17.80
CA SER A 123 -8.80 13.87 17.18
C SER A 123 -8.67 13.92 15.65
N LEU A 124 -8.99 15.06 15.04
CA LEU A 124 -8.86 15.25 13.59
C LEU A 124 -7.40 15.16 13.13
N ALA A 125 -6.46 15.73 13.89
CA ALA A 125 -5.03 15.61 13.60
C ALA A 125 -4.54 14.16 13.69
N ARG A 126 -5.00 13.41 14.71
CA ARG A 126 -4.68 11.98 14.85
C ARG A 126 -5.23 11.16 13.69
N ASN A 127 -6.48 11.40 13.29
CA ASN A 127 -7.07 10.66 12.18
C ASN A 127 -6.29 10.91 10.89
N LEU A 128 -5.89 12.15 10.64
CA LEU A 128 -5.08 12.50 9.47
C LEU A 128 -3.71 11.80 9.47
N GLU A 129 -3.06 11.73 10.63
CA GLU A 129 -1.81 10.98 10.80
C GLU A 129 -2.01 9.47 10.53
N LEU A 130 -3.13 8.91 10.98
CA LEU A 130 -3.47 7.51 10.68
C LEU A 130 -3.70 7.30 9.19
N GLU A 131 -4.40 8.21 8.50
CA GLU A 131 -4.60 8.15 7.05
C GLU A 131 -3.27 8.21 6.28
N LEU A 132 -2.34 9.10 6.67
CA LEU A 132 -0.98 9.16 6.11
C LEU A 132 -0.23 7.85 6.28
N ARG A 133 -0.25 7.30 7.51
CA ARG A 133 0.42 6.04 7.82
C ARG A 133 -0.17 4.87 7.04
N VAL A 134 -1.50 4.80 6.91
CA VAL A 134 -2.17 3.77 6.11
C VAL A 134 -1.78 3.87 4.64
N SER A 135 -1.79 5.08 4.07
CA SER A 135 -1.36 5.32 2.68
C SER A 135 0.09 4.88 2.44
N GLY A 136 0.98 5.15 3.40
CA GLY A 136 2.38 4.71 3.36
C GLY A 136 2.53 3.17 3.45
N LEU A 137 1.71 2.52 4.29
CA LEU A 137 1.65 1.06 4.39
C LEU A 137 1.13 0.42 3.11
N GLU A 138 0.10 0.98 2.48
CA GLU A 138 -0.44 0.51 1.20
C GLU A 138 0.62 0.55 0.10
N THR A 139 1.38 1.64 0.02
CA THR A 139 2.50 1.80 -0.94
C THR A 139 3.58 0.74 -0.69
N SER A 140 3.96 0.53 0.57
CA SER A 140 4.95 -0.48 0.95
C SER A 140 4.46 -1.90 0.64
N LEU A 141 3.18 -2.20 0.86
CA LEU A 141 2.58 -3.49 0.54
C LEU A 141 2.55 -3.77 -0.98
N GLN A 142 2.30 -2.75 -1.80
CA GLN A 142 2.39 -2.87 -3.26
C GLN A 142 3.83 -3.21 -3.69
N SER A 143 4.84 -2.56 -3.11
CA SER A 143 6.25 -2.88 -3.37
C SER A 143 6.58 -4.32 -3.00
N VAL A 144 6.20 -4.77 -1.80
CA VAL A 144 6.42 -6.16 -1.35
C VAL A 144 5.72 -7.16 -2.27
N THR A 145 4.52 -6.83 -2.76
CA THR A 145 3.78 -7.69 -3.71
C THR A 145 4.54 -7.84 -5.03
N ALA A 146 5.16 -6.75 -5.53
CA ALA A 146 6.01 -6.79 -6.71
C ALA A 146 7.27 -7.64 -6.48
N ASP A 147 7.95 -7.45 -5.35
CA ASP A 147 9.15 -8.21 -4.99
C ASP A 147 8.86 -9.72 -4.87
N VAL A 148 7.76 -10.09 -4.21
CA VAL A 148 7.32 -11.50 -4.11
C VAL A 148 7.05 -12.10 -5.49
N SER A 149 6.48 -11.31 -6.41
CA SER A 149 6.22 -11.77 -7.78
C SER A 149 7.52 -11.98 -8.56
N ALA A 150 8.53 -11.12 -8.37
CA ALA A 150 9.86 -11.28 -8.94
C ALA A 150 10.58 -12.52 -8.38
N VAL A 151 10.60 -12.69 -7.05
CA VAL A 151 11.17 -13.89 -6.41
C VAL A 151 10.51 -15.17 -6.91
N LYS A 152 9.19 -15.15 -7.15
CA LYS A 152 8.48 -16.31 -7.71
C LYS A 152 8.94 -16.63 -9.14
N ALA A 153 9.32 -15.63 -9.94
CA ALA A 153 9.90 -15.85 -11.26
C ALA A 153 11.31 -16.45 -11.14
N ASP A 154 12.15 -15.89 -10.27
CA ASP A 154 13.52 -16.37 -10.04
C ASP A 154 13.54 -17.83 -9.55
N VAL A 155 12.64 -18.20 -8.64
CA VAL A 155 12.52 -19.58 -8.15
C VAL A 155 12.11 -20.55 -9.27
N ARG A 156 11.32 -20.11 -10.25
CA ARG A 156 10.99 -20.95 -11.43
C ARG A 156 12.21 -21.13 -12.33
N ALA A 157 12.95 -20.06 -12.59
CA ALA A 157 14.18 -20.13 -13.37
C ALA A 157 15.20 -21.08 -12.72
N VAL A 158 15.43 -20.94 -11.41
CA VAL A 158 16.31 -21.86 -10.65
C VAL A 158 15.82 -23.31 -10.74
N LYS A 159 14.50 -23.55 -10.73
CA LYS A 159 13.95 -24.90 -10.89
C LYS A 159 14.25 -25.49 -12.28
N GLU A 160 14.20 -24.68 -13.33
CA GLU A 160 14.54 -25.08 -14.70
C GLU A 160 16.05 -25.34 -14.85
N ASP A 161 16.89 -24.48 -14.26
CA ASP A 161 18.35 -24.67 -14.24
C ASP A 161 18.73 -25.98 -13.52
N VAL A 162 18.09 -26.27 -12.37
CA VAL A 162 18.32 -27.53 -11.64
C VAL A 162 17.85 -28.75 -12.44
N ALA A 163 16.76 -28.64 -13.19
CA ALA A 163 16.32 -29.73 -14.08
C ALA A 163 17.36 -30.00 -15.18
N THR A 164 17.84 -28.94 -15.82
CA THR A 164 18.88 -29.01 -16.87
C THR A 164 20.18 -29.63 -16.33
N MET A 165 20.64 -29.17 -15.15
CA MET A 165 21.83 -29.73 -14.51
C MET A 165 21.68 -31.23 -14.20
N ASN A 166 20.48 -31.69 -13.81
CA ASN A 166 20.24 -33.11 -13.58
C ASN A 166 20.34 -33.94 -14.87
N GLU A 167 19.85 -33.42 -16.00
CA GLU A 167 19.99 -34.06 -17.31
C GLU A 167 21.46 -34.14 -17.75
N GLU A 168 22.22 -33.05 -17.58
CA GLU A 168 23.65 -33.01 -17.87
C GLU A 168 24.45 -33.99 -17.00
N PHE A 169 24.10 -34.11 -15.72
CA PHE A 169 24.73 -35.07 -14.81
C PHE A 169 24.42 -36.51 -15.21
N ALA A 170 23.19 -36.81 -15.62
CA ALA A 170 22.81 -38.13 -16.13
C ALA A 170 23.58 -38.49 -17.41
N ALA A 171 23.69 -37.55 -18.35
CA ALA A 171 24.48 -37.72 -19.57
C ALA A 171 25.97 -37.95 -19.26
N THR A 172 26.54 -37.19 -18.33
CA THR A 172 27.93 -37.35 -17.88
C THR A 172 28.15 -38.74 -17.27
N ARG A 173 27.23 -39.22 -16.42
CA ARG A 173 27.31 -40.57 -15.85
C ARG A 173 27.22 -41.66 -16.91
N ALA A 174 26.37 -41.49 -17.92
CA ALA A 174 26.26 -42.42 -19.04
C ALA A 174 27.57 -42.48 -19.84
N ALA A 175 28.15 -41.32 -20.18
CA ALA A 175 29.42 -41.24 -20.91
C ALA A 175 30.59 -41.88 -20.13
N ILE A 176 30.65 -41.69 -18.81
CA ILE A 176 31.64 -42.36 -17.95
C ILE A 176 31.44 -43.88 -17.98
N THR A 177 30.19 -44.34 -17.94
CA THR A 177 29.88 -45.79 -17.96
C THR A 177 30.33 -46.43 -19.28
N GLU A 178 30.05 -45.78 -20.42
CA GLU A 178 30.53 -46.20 -21.74
C GLU A 178 32.07 -46.23 -21.80
N LEU A 179 32.74 -45.20 -21.28
CA LEU A 179 34.19 -45.16 -21.24
C LEU A 179 34.76 -46.35 -20.45
N ILE A 180 34.21 -46.63 -19.27
CA ILE A 180 34.61 -47.79 -18.45
C ILE A 180 34.40 -49.11 -19.21
N GLN A 181 33.31 -49.25 -19.96
CA GLN A 181 33.06 -50.46 -20.76
C GLN A 181 34.05 -50.61 -21.91
N SER A 182 34.38 -49.51 -22.61
CA SER A 182 35.34 -49.51 -23.72
C SER A 182 36.77 -49.87 -23.28
N LEU A 183 37.14 -49.51 -22.05
CA LEU A 183 38.45 -49.79 -21.47
C LEU A 183 38.56 -51.18 -20.83
N ARG A 184 37.47 -51.97 -20.78
CA ARG A 184 37.51 -53.32 -20.22
C ARG A 184 38.32 -54.24 -21.16
N PRO A 185 39.37 -54.93 -20.69
CA PRO A 185 40.16 -55.82 -21.54
C PRO A 185 39.27 -56.92 -22.11
N GLN A 186 39.30 -57.08 -23.44
CA GLN A 186 38.64 -58.18 -24.15
C GLN A 186 39.22 -59.50 -23.63
N ALA A 187 38.41 -60.29 -22.91
CA ALA A 187 38.78 -61.65 -22.57
C ALA A 187 38.84 -62.46 -23.86
N ASN A 188 40.05 -62.77 -24.31
CA ASN A 188 40.29 -63.61 -25.48
C ASN A 188 39.78 -65.03 -25.18
N PRO A 189 38.76 -65.59 -25.88
CA PRO A 189 38.19 -66.91 -25.54
C PRO A 189 39.08 -68.12 -25.85
N GLN A 190 40.38 -67.92 -26.09
CA GLN A 190 41.29 -68.99 -26.52
C GLN A 190 42.46 -69.19 -25.56
N GLN A 191 42.19 -69.61 -24.33
CA GLN A 191 43.19 -70.32 -23.51
C GLN A 191 42.49 -71.44 -22.73
N HIS A 192 42.22 -72.57 -23.40
CA HIS A 192 42.13 -73.85 -22.71
C HIS A 192 43.55 -74.25 -22.28
N PRO A 193 43.84 -74.48 -20.99
CA PRO A 193 45.09 -75.14 -20.61
C PRO A 193 45.03 -76.63 -21.03
N PRO A 194 46.16 -77.24 -21.44
CA PRO A 194 46.21 -78.67 -21.71
C PRO A 194 45.97 -79.42 -20.39
N SER A 195 45.07 -80.40 -20.44
CA SER A 195 44.78 -81.32 -19.34
C SER A 195 46.04 -82.12 -18.98
N THR A 196 46.77 -81.73 -17.95
CA THR A 196 47.78 -82.58 -17.33
C THR A 196 47.06 -83.61 -16.47
N GLN A 197 46.84 -84.79 -17.04
CA GLN A 197 46.43 -85.99 -16.31
C GLN A 197 47.62 -86.45 -15.45
N ALA A 198 47.65 -86.02 -14.19
CA ALA A 198 48.45 -86.65 -13.15
C ALA A 198 47.58 -87.74 -12.50
N GLN A 199 47.85 -89.00 -12.83
CA GLN A 199 47.45 -90.13 -11.98
C GLN A 199 48.70 -90.62 -11.25
N ASP A 200 48.68 -90.37 -9.95
CA ASP A 200 49.68 -90.77 -8.96
C ASP A 200 49.64 -92.31 -8.76
N PRO A 201 50.78 -92.99 -8.56
CA PRO A 201 50.84 -94.42 -8.31
C PRO A 201 50.86 -94.69 -6.81
N SER A 202 49.92 -95.47 -6.29
CA SER A 202 50.03 -96.12 -4.96
C SER A 202 48.85 -97.06 -4.73
N THR A 203 48.94 -98.25 -4.15
CA THR A 203 50.04 -99.05 -3.59
C THR A 203 49.44 -100.44 -3.30
N GLN A 204 50.29 -101.47 -3.39
CA GLN A 204 50.05 -102.85 -2.96
C GLN A 204 49.69 -102.95 -1.46
N ALA A 205 48.71 -103.81 -1.14
CA ALA A 205 48.76 -104.89 -0.14
C ALA A 205 47.34 -105.30 0.25
#